data_AF-A0A2S2R7L1-F1
#
_entry.id   AF-A0A2S2R7L1-F1
#
_cell.length_a   1.000
_cell.length_b   1.000
_cell.length_c   1.000
_cell.angle_alpha   90.00
_cell.angle_beta   90.00
_cell.angle_gamma   90.00
#
_symmetry.space_group_name_H-M   'P 1'
#
loop_
_entity.id
_entity.type
_entity.pdbx_description
1 polymer ?
#
loop_
_entity_poly.entity_id
_entity_poly.type
_entity_poly.pdbx_seq_one_letter_code
_entity_poly.pdbx_strand_id
1 'polypeptide(L)'
;MTPFQWTLVAAVLVLSSQAISAQSLCDTPQCECDDTQSQVRCSCRKVPQESQEIVLKAQGPGHVPRVANNVMVTHCDRVKVMSMAFDGARLLWTVDIESVQLLEMADEAFGWSDNGGGQQQQHQHQPHHHYHHQGLTVTITNVTAVPEVPSYAFRGRLRSVTFNRVRVGVVRPFAFSSLTGTTGRIEFRDTVFGQVDQQAFKKFTVNEFVLKGCRFEGAAPSRMLTEITVHDELRLEEVTFTGVVHSYAFRVHGPKVFRVQNSRATCVQSDAFEVKCRGPAFVEDNAFGRLERGAFAAVTVDAHKVAEADYQEFVFENNTVAEFENDALVFDTNGFRPRVDWLIVGRACGCPARWRNDLVAFSTDYPRHTERPVWMVEQTAWCATPDDDGVGDFGRLVKAQQYDEAHCLPGGGRGTGLGRFHLTGVALIAVATLTAALIYWAWYKKRKRGQWTNVPASSPVKTRSILKSGGGGGGGGGGDKHRHVMVMPEGKTYRETELHVIVERTGTTDNQFKSTANYHQRAQPLTSDL
;
A
#
# COMPACT_ATOMS: atom_id res chain seq x y z
N MET A 1 79.73 66.21 40.27
CA MET A 1 79.07 66.96 39.19
C MET A 1 77.83 66.17 38.77
N THR A 2 76.68 66.69 39.22
CA THR A 2 75.31 66.47 38.74
C THR A 2 75.15 66.93 37.27
N PRO A 3 73.99 66.82 36.58
CA PRO A 3 72.96 65.74 36.56
C PRO A 3 72.20 65.60 35.19
N PHE A 4 71.00 64.97 35.21
CA PHE A 4 69.83 65.14 34.29
C PHE A 4 69.87 64.42 32.91
N GLN A 5 68.79 63.88 32.32
CA GLN A 5 67.35 63.93 32.60
C GLN A 5 66.58 62.80 31.86
N TRP A 6 65.40 62.48 32.40
CA TRP A 6 64.32 61.64 31.87
C TRP A 6 63.67 62.19 30.60
N THR A 7 63.15 61.34 29.70
CA THR A 7 61.71 61.21 29.32
C THR A 7 61.45 60.47 28.00
N LEU A 8 60.40 59.61 28.01
CA LEU A 8 59.41 59.33 26.93
C LEU A 8 59.95 58.71 25.62
N VAL A 9 59.46 57.57 25.10
CA VAL A 9 58.08 57.16 24.86
C VAL A 9 58.04 55.62 24.75
N ALA A 10 57.27 54.97 25.61
CA ALA A 10 56.74 53.63 25.35
C ALA A 10 55.72 53.76 24.20
N ALA A 11 56.17 53.51 22.98
CA ALA A 11 55.33 53.57 21.79
C ALA A 11 54.59 52.23 21.63
N VAL A 12 53.31 52.26 22.02
CA VAL A 12 52.21 51.53 21.39
C VAL A 12 52.41 50.01 21.27
N LEU A 13 52.32 49.34 22.42
CA LEU A 13 51.48 48.15 22.50
C LEU A 13 50.03 48.57 22.23
N VAL A 14 49.24 47.64 21.71
CA VAL A 14 47.79 47.74 21.44
C VAL A 14 47.43 48.24 20.02
N LEU A 15 47.95 47.56 19.00
CA LEU A 15 47.06 47.07 17.94
C LEU A 15 46.24 45.93 18.57
N SER A 16 45.29 46.27 19.43
CA SER A 16 44.19 45.38 19.72
C SER A 16 43.40 45.29 18.43
N SER A 17 43.59 44.19 17.71
CA SER A 17 42.49 43.54 17.02
C SER A 17 41.41 43.31 18.08
N GLN A 18 40.58 44.33 18.34
CA GLN A 18 39.25 44.11 18.88
C GLN A 18 38.50 43.37 17.78
N ALA A 19 38.72 42.06 17.71
CA ALA A 19 37.66 41.18 17.29
C ALA A 19 36.54 41.46 18.29
N ILE A 20 35.62 42.35 17.91
CA ILE A 20 34.34 42.51 18.57
C ILE A 20 33.73 41.13 18.45
N SER A 21 33.91 40.34 19.52
CA SER A 21 33.34 39.02 19.62
C SER A 21 31.83 39.23 19.58
N ALA A 22 31.22 39.05 18.40
CA ALA A 22 29.79 39.10 18.18
C ALA A 22 29.10 38.40 19.34
N GLN A 23 28.36 39.12 20.19
CA GLN A 23 27.79 38.54 21.40
C GLN A 23 26.68 37.56 21.01
N SER A 24 25.92 37.91 19.98
CA SER A 24 24.83 37.16 19.38
C SER A 24 25.04 36.98 17.87
N LEU A 25 24.25 36.10 17.26
CA LEU A 25 24.20 35.92 15.81
C LEU A 25 23.80 37.23 15.10
N CYS A 26 23.06 38.12 15.75
CA CYS A 26 22.67 39.44 15.23
C CYS A 26 23.84 40.42 15.11
N ASP A 27 24.94 40.19 15.83
CA ASP A 27 26.13 41.02 15.74
C ASP A 27 27.07 40.56 14.62
N THR A 28 26.71 39.49 13.91
CA THR A 28 27.46 39.03 12.74
C THR A 28 27.05 39.81 11.50
N PRO A 29 28.00 40.23 10.67
CA PRO A 29 27.73 41.11 9.53
C PRO A 29 26.92 40.42 8.42
N GLN A 30 26.85 39.09 8.42
CA GLN A 30 26.00 38.31 7.52
C GLN A 30 24.53 38.30 7.94
N CYS A 31 24.20 38.68 9.19
CA CYS A 31 22.87 38.54 9.76
C CYS A 31 22.22 39.89 10.06
N GLU A 32 20.94 39.99 9.77
CA GLU A 32 20.07 41.08 10.16
C GLU A 32 19.04 40.57 11.16
N CYS A 33 18.84 41.35 12.22
CA CYS A 33 17.80 41.11 13.19
C CYS A 33 16.90 42.34 13.31
N ASP A 34 15.65 42.11 13.65
CA ASP A 34 14.74 43.19 14.06
C ASP A 34 15.13 43.75 15.44
N ASP A 35 14.54 44.89 15.82
CA ASP A 35 14.84 45.56 17.10
C ASP A 35 14.59 44.64 18.31
N THR A 36 13.66 43.68 18.18
CA THR A 36 13.34 42.71 19.23
C THR A 36 14.18 41.43 19.17
N GLN A 37 15.04 41.27 18.15
CA GLN A 37 15.82 40.06 17.86
C GLN A 37 14.97 38.79 17.72
N SER A 38 13.68 38.94 17.42
CA SER A 38 12.72 37.86 17.21
C SER A 38 12.83 37.22 15.83
N GLN A 39 13.33 37.96 14.84
CA GLN A 39 13.54 37.48 13.48
C GLN A 39 15.01 37.58 13.13
N VAL A 40 15.67 36.44 12.98
CA VAL A 40 17.08 36.37 12.59
C VAL A 40 17.16 35.97 11.13
N ARG A 41 17.75 36.83 10.29
CA ARG A 41 17.90 36.60 8.85
C ARG A 41 19.36 36.72 8.43
N CYS A 42 19.98 35.59 8.16
CA CYS A 42 21.37 35.51 7.71
C CYS A 42 21.45 35.30 6.19
N SER A 43 22.28 36.11 5.52
CA SER A 43 22.57 35.96 4.09
C SER A 43 24.03 36.25 3.78
N CYS A 44 24.79 35.23 3.37
CA CYS A 44 26.23 35.39 3.10
C CYS A 44 26.55 36.18 1.83
N ARG A 45 25.55 36.41 0.95
CA ARG A 45 25.69 37.31 -0.22
C ARG A 45 25.95 38.78 0.15
N LYS A 46 25.54 39.22 1.34
CA LYS A 46 25.67 40.62 1.76
C LYS A 46 27.12 41.03 2.02
N VAL A 47 27.98 40.07 2.36
CA VAL A 47 29.37 40.32 2.70
C VAL A 47 30.27 39.41 1.87
N PRO A 48 30.53 39.76 0.59
CA PRO A 48 31.27 38.90 -0.34
C PRO A 48 32.73 38.63 0.06
N GLN A 49 33.30 39.48 0.94
CA GLN A 49 34.70 39.42 1.34
C GLN A 49 34.95 38.72 2.70
N GLU A 50 33.90 38.34 3.42
CA GLU A 50 34.01 37.62 4.69
C GLU A 50 33.58 36.16 4.56
N SER A 51 33.81 35.38 5.62
CA SER A 51 33.50 33.95 5.67
C SER A 51 32.06 33.68 5.22
N GLN A 52 31.90 32.93 4.14
CA GLN A 52 30.62 32.41 3.62
C GLN A 52 30.08 31.24 4.49
N GLU A 53 30.48 31.22 5.77
CA GLU A 53 30.15 30.19 6.74
C GLU A 53 29.33 30.80 7.88
N ILE A 54 28.20 30.15 8.21
CA ILE A 54 27.37 30.48 9.38
C ILE A 54 27.39 29.31 10.34
N VAL A 55 27.64 29.58 11.61
CA VAL A 55 27.61 28.57 12.69
C VAL A 55 26.46 28.90 13.63
N LEU A 56 25.44 28.05 13.65
CA LEU A 56 24.31 28.14 14.58
C LEU A 56 24.65 27.38 15.87
N LYS A 57 24.53 28.05 17.02
CA LYS A 57 24.81 27.47 18.34
C LYS A 57 23.99 28.16 19.43
N ALA A 58 23.74 27.47 20.55
CA ALA A 58 22.93 28.02 21.64
C ALA A 58 23.68 28.98 22.58
N GLN A 59 25.01 28.86 22.67
CA GLN A 59 25.81 29.62 23.62
C GLN A 59 27.14 30.10 23.02
N GLY A 60 27.72 31.13 23.64
CA GLY A 60 28.97 31.75 23.22
C GLY A 60 28.79 32.80 22.11
N PRO A 61 29.90 33.30 21.54
CA PRO A 61 29.87 34.39 20.56
C PRO A 61 29.15 34.00 19.27
N GLY A 62 28.14 34.74 18.81
CA GLY A 62 27.37 34.37 17.62
C GLY A 62 26.26 33.34 17.90
N HIS A 63 25.78 33.25 19.14
CA HIS A 63 24.67 32.34 19.49
C HIS A 63 23.32 32.83 18.95
N VAL A 64 22.39 31.89 18.74
CA VAL A 64 21.00 32.21 18.38
C VAL A 64 20.32 32.93 19.56
N PRO A 65 19.75 34.14 19.36
CA PRO A 65 19.05 34.86 20.42
C PRO A 65 17.93 34.04 21.07
N ARG A 66 17.82 34.10 22.40
CA ARG A 66 16.80 33.36 23.16
C ARG A 66 15.36 33.81 22.88
N VAL A 67 15.21 35.03 22.36
CA VAL A 67 13.92 35.63 21.97
C VAL A 67 13.58 35.38 20.51
N ALA A 68 14.42 34.66 19.76
CA ALA A 68 14.19 34.35 18.36
C ALA A 68 12.97 33.44 18.19
N ASN A 69 12.07 33.87 17.31
CA ASN A 69 10.91 33.12 16.87
C ASN A 69 11.18 32.45 15.53
N ASN A 70 11.92 33.13 14.64
CA ASN A 70 12.29 32.64 13.31
C ASN A 70 13.79 32.82 13.06
N VAL A 71 14.45 31.76 12.59
CA VAL A 71 15.83 31.78 12.13
C VAL A 71 15.87 31.35 10.66
N MET A 72 16.28 32.25 9.77
CA MET A 72 16.40 32.00 8.34
C MET A 72 17.85 32.21 7.90
N VAL A 73 18.47 31.19 7.30
CA VAL A 73 19.83 31.24 6.77
C VAL A 73 19.81 30.95 5.28
N THR A 74 20.32 31.88 4.47
CA THR A 74 20.24 31.78 3.00
C THR A 74 21.55 32.07 2.30
N HIS A 75 21.77 31.44 1.15
CA HIS A 75 22.85 31.79 0.22
C HIS A 75 24.25 31.76 0.86
N CYS A 76 24.55 30.71 1.62
CA CYS A 76 25.84 30.51 2.27
C CYS A 76 26.55 29.29 1.71
N ASP A 77 27.87 29.33 1.63
CA ASP A 77 28.67 28.18 1.19
C ASP A 77 28.60 27.05 2.23
N ARG A 78 28.63 27.41 3.52
CA ARG A 78 28.57 26.44 4.61
C ARG A 78 27.66 26.90 5.73
N VAL A 79 26.81 26.01 6.22
CA VAL A 79 26.06 26.20 7.46
C VAL A 79 26.37 25.05 8.39
N LYS A 80 26.78 25.36 9.60
CA LYS A 80 27.04 24.37 10.65
C LYS A 80 26.06 24.54 11.79
N VAL A 81 25.20 23.57 12.00
CA VAL A 81 24.26 23.53 13.12
C VAL A 81 24.88 22.71 14.24
N MET A 82 25.36 23.40 15.27
CA MET A 82 25.98 22.79 16.43
C MET A 82 24.94 22.04 17.29
N SER A 83 25.41 21.21 18.20
CA SER A 83 24.53 20.46 19.08
C SER A 83 23.66 21.41 19.90
N MET A 84 22.36 21.12 19.96
CA MET A 84 21.38 21.91 20.69
C MET A 84 21.42 23.39 20.29
N ALA A 85 21.64 23.72 19.01
CA ALA A 85 21.86 25.09 18.53
C ALA A 85 20.72 26.08 18.88
N PHE A 86 19.52 25.55 19.09
CA PHE A 86 18.31 26.31 19.38
C PHE A 86 17.86 26.20 20.83
N ASP A 87 18.72 25.66 21.70
CA ASP A 87 18.41 25.59 23.12
C ASP A 87 18.29 26.99 23.75
N GLY A 88 17.29 27.15 24.62
CA GLY A 88 16.95 28.44 25.22
C GLY A 88 16.11 29.36 24.33
N ALA A 89 15.99 29.13 23.02
CA ALA A 89 15.08 29.86 22.13
C ALA A 89 13.65 29.30 22.23
N ARG A 90 12.99 29.54 23.37
CA ARG A 90 11.69 28.92 23.71
C ARG A 90 10.54 29.34 22.81
N LEU A 91 10.65 30.52 22.19
CA LEU A 91 9.62 31.04 21.29
C LEU A 91 9.85 30.65 19.83
N LEU A 92 10.93 29.92 19.54
CA LEU A 92 11.31 29.49 18.20
C LEU A 92 10.27 28.52 17.62
N TRP A 93 9.69 28.89 16.48
CA TRP A 93 8.72 28.07 15.76
C TRP A 93 9.17 27.63 14.37
N THR A 94 10.23 28.25 13.83
CA THR A 94 10.65 28.09 12.44
C THR A 94 12.15 28.25 12.31
N VAL A 95 12.78 27.28 11.64
CA VAL A 95 14.17 27.32 11.19
C VAL A 95 14.19 26.97 9.71
N ASP A 96 14.60 27.93 8.89
CA ASP A 96 14.66 27.79 7.44
C ASP A 96 16.11 27.90 6.96
N ILE A 97 16.60 26.86 6.29
CA ILE A 97 17.94 26.81 5.70
C ILE A 97 17.76 26.64 4.18
N GLU A 98 18.13 27.67 3.42
CA GLU A 98 17.84 27.72 1.98
C GLU A 98 19.08 28.06 1.14
N SER A 99 19.24 27.38 0.00
CA SER A 99 20.27 27.70 -0.99
C SER A 99 21.68 27.70 -0.37
N VAL A 100 22.00 26.61 0.32
CA VAL A 100 23.30 26.40 1.00
C VAL A 100 24.08 25.33 0.25
N GLN A 101 25.39 25.54 0.06
CA GLN A 101 26.20 24.52 -0.61
C GLN A 101 26.46 23.30 0.29
N LEU A 102 26.87 23.54 1.55
CA LEU A 102 27.16 22.48 2.51
C LEU A 102 26.45 22.71 3.86
N LEU A 103 25.57 21.79 4.27
CA LEU A 103 24.96 21.80 5.60
C LEU A 103 25.53 20.68 6.46
N GLU A 104 26.21 21.07 7.54
CA GLU A 104 26.70 20.18 8.57
C GLU A 104 25.84 20.25 9.81
N MET A 105 25.45 19.09 10.33
CA MET A 105 24.67 18.97 11.55
C MET A 105 25.48 18.17 12.57
N ALA A 106 25.52 18.65 13.81
CA ALA A 106 25.96 17.86 14.94
C ALA A 106 24.79 17.02 15.50
N ASP A 107 25.10 16.09 16.41
CA ASP A 107 24.08 15.38 17.19
C ASP A 107 23.16 16.41 17.88
N GLU A 108 21.85 16.17 17.84
CA GLU A 108 20.85 17.08 18.42
C GLU A 108 20.86 18.51 17.83
N ALA A 109 21.32 18.68 16.58
CA ALA A 109 21.35 19.97 15.87
C ALA A 109 20.01 20.73 15.92
N PHE A 110 18.89 20.03 15.69
CA PHE A 110 17.53 20.57 15.76
C PHE A 110 16.81 20.12 17.03
N GLY A 111 17.54 19.95 18.13
CA GLY A 111 16.97 19.71 19.45
C GLY A 111 16.26 20.96 19.96
N TRP A 112 14.95 20.85 20.18
CA TRP A 112 14.13 21.96 20.69
C TRP A 112 13.07 21.50 21.69
N SER A 113 12.95 22.20 22.81
CA SER A 113 11.90 21.95 23.79
C SER A 113 11.40 23.24 24.43
N ASP A 114 10.09 23.32 24.61
CA ASP A 114 9.40 24.45 25.24
C ASP A 114 9.89 24.71 26.68
N ASN A 115 10.29 23.64 27.39
CA ASN A 115 10.76 23.72 28.77
C ASN A 115 12.23 24.15 28.92
N GLY A 116 12.96 24.38 27.81
CA GLY A 116 14.42 24.54 27.82
C GLY A 116 15.10 23.18 28.05
N GLY A 117 15.91 22.75 27.10
CA GLY A 117 16.56 21.45 27.11
C GLY A 117 17.71 21.42 28.10
N GLY A 118 17.43 21.37 29.39
CA GLY A 118 18.51 21.33 30.37
C GLY A 118 18.09 21.84 31.74
N GLN A 119 17.26 21.07 32.44
CA GLN A 119 17.41 20.76 33.86
C GLN A 119 16.18 19.96 34.28
N GLN A 120 16.43 18.86 34.99
CA GLN A 120 15.48 18.32 35.95
C GLN A 120 15.21 19.42 36.98
N GLN A 121 14.31 20.36 36.67
CA GLN A 121 13.78 21.27 37.67
C GLN A 121 12.83 20.47 38.53
N GLN A 122 13.41 19.84 39.55
CA GLN A 122 12.74 19.58 40.80
C GLN A 122 12.09 20.89 41.27
N HIS A 123 10.78 20.84 41.44
CA HIS A 123 9.99 21.73 42.29
C HIS A 123 10.18 23.24 42.07
N GLN A 124 9.39 23.84 41.19
CA GLN A 124 8.78 25.13 41.52
C GLN A 124 7.47 25.32 40.75
N HIS A 125 6.38 25.43 41.52
CA HIS A 125 5.06 25.83 41.06
C HIS A 125 5.15 27.25 40.49
N GLN A 126 5.18 27.39 39.17
CA GLN A 126 4.84 28.65 38.50
C GLN A 126 3.61 28.47 37.62
N PRO A 127 2.74 29.48 37.53
CA PRO A 127 1.44 29.35 36.89
C PRO A 127 1.65 29.12 35.38
N HIS A 128 1.15 28.00 34.90
CA HIS A 128 1.14 27.61 33.50
C HIS A 128 0.35 28.63 32.66
N HIS A 129 1.05 29.57 32.04
CA HIS A 129 0.54 30.17 30.81
C HIS A 129 0.61 29.08 29.73
N HIS A 130 -0.54 28.47 29.43
CA HIS A 130 -0.75 27.56 28.30
C HIS A 130 -0.56 28.30 26.97
N TYR A 131 0.67 28.67 26.63
CA TYR A 131 1.02 28.90 25.25
C TYR A 131 1.08 27.53 24.58
N HIS A 132 0.04 27.20 23.81
CA HIS A 132 0.00 26.00 22.98
C HIS A 132 1.00 26.14 21.82
N HIS A 133 2.29 26.05 22.12
CA HIS A 133 3.31 25.98 21.08
C HIS A 133 3.14 24.67 20.30
N GLN A 134 2.96 24.81 18.99
CA GLN A 134 2.65 23.68 18.08
C GLN A 134 3.89 22.84 17.72
N GLY A 135 5.07 23.21 18.23
CA GLY A 135 6.35 22.58 17.92
C GLY A 135 7.16 23.33 16.87
N LEU A 136 8.44 22.99 16.77
CA LEU A 136 9.38 23.60 15.82
C LEU A 136 9.16 23.09 14.39
N THR A 137 9.15 24.00 13.42
CA THR A 137 9.16 23.70 11.98
C THR A 137 10.57 23.86 11.43
N VAL A 138 11.11 22.80 10.83
CA VAL A 138 12.43 22.83 10.20
C VAL A 138 12.27 22.63 8.70
N THR A 139 12.76 23.59 7.91
CA THR A 139 12.80 23.47 6.45
C THR A 139 14.23 23.58 5.94
N ILE A 140 14.62 22.62 5.11
CA ILE A 140 15.95 22.55 4.50
C ILE A 140 15.72 22.44 3.00
N THR A 141 15.97 23.53 2.28
CA THR A 141 15.60 23.66 0.87
C THR A 141 16.79 24.02 0.01
N ASN A 142 16.93 23.37 -1.15
CA ASN A 142 17.97 23.69 -2.13
C ASN A 142 19.38 23.63 -1.53
N VAL A 143 19.65 22.56 -0.76
CA VAL A 143 20.97 22.33 -0.15
C VAL A 143 21.75 21.34 -1.00
N THR A 144 22.92 21.76 -1.49
CA THR A 144 23.67 20.96 -2.48
C THR A 144 24.22 19.67 -1.88
N ALA A 145 24.71 19.72 -0.64
CA ALA A 145 25.18 18.55 0.08
C ALA A 145 24.89 18.63 1.59
N VAL A 146 24.30 17.57 2.11
CA VAL A 146 24.20 17.25 3.52
C VAL A 146 25.03 15.97 3.73
N PRO A 147 26.29 16.04 4.19
CA PRO A 147 27.15 14.86 4.26
C PRO A 147 26.56 13.76 5.16
N GLU A 148 25.98 14.16 6.28
CA GLU A 148 25.45 13.27 7.30
C GLU A 148 24.27 13.92 8.02
N VAL A 149 23.18 13.15 8.17
CA VAL A 149 22.15 13.38 9.19
C VAL A 149 22.53 12.51 10.39
N PRO A 150 23.09 13.11 11.45
CA PRO A 150 23.65 12.36 12.56
C PRO A 150 22.57 11.74 13.45
N SER A 151 23.01 10.93 14.42
CA SER A 151 22.10 10.32 15.38
C SER A 151 21.43 11.41 16.22
N TYR A 152 20.13 11.26 16.50
CA TYR A 152 19.37 12.22 17.30
C TYR A 152 19.35 13.66 16.76
N ALA A 153 19.67 13.88 15.49
CA ALA A 153 19.67 15.21 14.86
C ALA A 153 18.37 15.98 15.13
N PHE A 154 17.24 15.27 15.12
CA PHE A 154 15.91 15.82 15.40
C PHE A 154 15.39 15.33 16.76
N ARG A 155 15.19 16.28 17.68
CA ARG A 155 14.80 15.99 19.07
C ARG A 155 13.77 16.98 19.59
N GLY A 156 12.84 16.47 20.40
CA GLY A 156 11.82 17.24 21.09
C GLY A 156 10.53 17.41 20.28
N ARG A 157 9.77 18.47 20.54
CA ARG A 157 8.43 18.66 19.98
C ARG A 157 8.53 19.38 18.64
N LEU A 158 8.49 18.63 17.54
CA LEU A 158 8.52 19.17 16.19
C LEU A 158 7.11 19.23 15.60
N ARG A 159 6.82 20.30 14.87
CA ARG A 159 5.60 20.44 14.07
C ARG A 159 5.80 19.79 12.70
N SER A 160 6.90 20.10 12.03
CA SER A 160 7.24 19.48 10.75
C SER A 160 8.72 19.53 10.45
N VAL A 161 9.19 18.57 9.66
CA VAL A 161 10.55 18.51 9.13
C VAL A 161 10.46 18.29 7.62
N THR A 162 11.02 19.21 6.84
CA THR A 162 10.98 19.15 5.38
C THR A 162 12.37 19.26 4.78
N PHE A 163 12.73 18.30 3.93
CA PHE A 163 13.88 18.36 3.04
C PHE A 163 13.37 18.50 1.61
N ASN A 164 13.81 19.53 0.89
CA ASN A 164 13.33 19.81 -0.47
C ASN A 164 14.49 20.12 -1.41
N ARG A 165 14.69 19.31 -2.47
CA ARG A 165 15.83 19.44 -3.39
C ARG A 165 17.16 19.40 -2.63
N VAL A 166 17.38 18.30 -1.93
CA VAL A 166 18.57 18.07 -1.07
C VAL A 166 19.25 16.76 -1.44
N ARG A 167 20.59 16.73 -1.37
CA ARG A 167 21.36 15.49 -1.45
C ARG A 167 21.92 15.13 -0.07
N VAL A 168 21.44 14.04 0.49
CA VAL A 168 21.88 13.52 1.79
C VAL A 168 22.86 12.37 1.58
N GLY A 169 24.07 12.48 2.12
CA GLY A 169 25.12 11.46 2.03
C GLY A 169 24.75 10.22 2.84
N VAL A 170 24.66 10.35 4.16
CA VAL A 170 24.23 9.27 5.06
C VAL A 170 23.17 9.73 6.06
N VAL A 171 22.16 8.90 6.32
CA VAL A 171 21.24 9.07 7.46
C VAL A 171 21.57 8.01 8.50
N ARG A 172 22.07 8.44 9.66
CA ARG A 172 22.51 7.54 10.73
C ARG A 172 21.33 6.91 11.48
N PRO A 173 21.56 5.81 12.21
CA PRO A 173 20.58 5.24 13.12
C PRO A 173 20.08 6.30 14.10
N PHE A 174 18.80 6.25 14.44
CA PHE A 174 18.19 7.13 15.44
C PHE A 174 18.20 8.64 15.11
N ALA A 175 18.48 9.02 13.86
CA ALA A 175 18.38 10.41 13.40
C ALA A 175 17.03 11.04 13.77
N PHE A 176 15.95 10.25 13.68
CA PHE A 176 14.59 10.61 14.06
C PHE A 176 14.05 9.65 15.13
N SER A 177 14.59 9.68 16.35
CA SER A 177 14.07 8.84 17.45
C SER A 177 13.68 9.57 18.73
N SER A 178 14.04 10.84 18.85
CA SER A 178 13.86 11.61 20.08
C SER A 178 12.72 12.64 19.96
N LEU A 179 11.74 12.36 19.10
CA LEU A 179 10.58 13.23 18.89
C LEU A 179 9.54 13.01 19.97
N THR A 180 9.00 14.10 20.51
CA THR A 180 7.96 14.07 21.56
C THR A 180 6.62 14.56 21.04
N GLY A 181 5.55 13.87 21.42
CA GLY A 181 4.21 14.11 20.89
C GLY A 181 4.06 13.63 19.44
N THR A 182 3.00 14.11 18.79
CA THR A 182 2.71 13.80 17.39
C THR A 182 3.25 14.91 16.50
N THR A 183 4.21 14.56 15.64
CA THR A 183 4.71 15.48 14.61
C THR A 183 3.64 15.62 13.52
N GLY A 184 3.41 16.81 12.99
CA GLY A 184 2.45 17.00 11.91
C GLY A 184 2.91 16.29 10.64
N ARG A 185 4.07 16.66 10.10
CA ARG A 185 4.53 16.14 8.81
C ARG A 185 6.04 15.95 8.78
N ILE A 186 6.50 14.80 8.30
CA ILE A 186 7.89 14.58 7.91
C ILE A 186 7.89 14.31 6.41
N GLU A 187 8.52 15.21 5.65
CA GLU A 187 8.51 15.18 4.19
C GLU A 187 9.91 15.28 3.62
N PHE A 188 10.19 14.39 2.67
CA PHE A 188 11.35 14.46 1.81
C PHE A 188 10.83 14.62 0.38
N ARG A 189 11.20 15.72 -0.25
CA ARG A 189 10.81 16.07 -1.61
C ARG A 189 12.05 16.25 -2.47
N ASP A 190 12.05 15.64 -3.66
CA ASP A 190 13.14 15.77 -4.64
C ASP A 190 14.52 15.52 -3.98
N THR A 191 14.56 14.56 -3.04
CA THR A 191 15.71 14.30 -2.18
C THR A 191 16.45 13.05 -2.63
N VAL A 192 17.78 13.15 -2.73
CA VAL A 192 18.64 12.01 -3.06
C VAL A 192 19.31 11.50 -1.80
N PHE A 193 19.04 10.25 -1.44
CA PHE A 193 19.67 9.55 -0.34
C PHE A 193 20.83 8.71 -0.86
N GLY A 194 22.05 8.96 -0.38
CA GLY A 194 23.20 8.09 -0.61
C GLY A 194 23.02 6.76 0.12
N GLN A 195 23.18 6.78 1.44
CA GLN A 195 22.98 5.64 2.33
C GLN A 195 21.99 6.00 3.44
N VAL A 196 21.08 5.08 3.77
CA VAL A 196 20.24 5.17 4.96
C VAL A 196 20.57 3.96 5.82
N ASP A 197 20.93 4.18 7.08
CA ASP A 197 21.25 3.10 8.00
C ASP A 197 19.98 2.51 8.62
N GLN A 198 20.10 1.29 9.16
CA GLN A 198 19.02 0.65 9.90
C GLN A 198 18.59 1.54 11.08
N GLN A 199 17.29 1.60 11.34
CA GLN A 199 16.69 2.34 12.45
C GLN A 199 16.90 3.86 12.39
N ALA A 200 17.21 4.41 11.21
CA ALA A 200 17.29 5.86 11.00
C ALA A 200 16.02 6.59 11.47
N PHE A 201 14.87 5.98 11.22
CA PHE A 201 13.56 6.45 11.67
C PHE A 201 12.98 5.46 12.68
N LYS A 202 12.97 5.81 13.97
CA LYS A 202 12.58 4.88 15.03
C LYS A 202 11.65 5.48 16.06
N LYS A 203 10.54 4.79 16.35
CA LYS A 203 9.72 5.01 17.55
C LYS A 203 9.27 6.46 17.75
N PHE A 204 8.57 7.00 16.76
CA PHE A 204 7.89 8.29 16.88
C PHE A 204 6.50 8.24 16.24
N THR A 205 5.70 9.27 16.51
CA THR A 205 4.35 9.41 15.97
C THR A 205 4.28 10.63 15.06
N VAL A 206 3.71 10.47 13.87
CA VAL A 206 3.54 11.52 12.87
C VAL A 206 2.16 11.44 12.22
N ASN A 207 1.58 12.55 11.75
CA ASN A 207 0.34 12.48 10.97
C ASN A 207 0.62 12.04 9.53
N GLU A 208 1.57 12.69 8.87
CA GLU A 208 1.95 12.42 7.48
C GLU A 208 3.46 12.11 7.36
N PHE A 209 3.78 10.96 6.76
CA PHE A 209 5.15 10.63 6.35
C PHE A 209 5.20 10.50 4.83
N VAL A 210 5.94 11.40 4.19
CA VAL A 210 5.89 11.58 2.73
C VAL A 210 7.29 11.49 2.12
N LEU A 211 7.45 10.61 1.15
CA LEU A 211 8.58 10.58 0.22
C LEU A 211 8.04 10.91 -1.17
N LYS A 212 8.46 12.04 -1.75
CA LYS A 212 8.00 12.51 -3.07
C LYS A 212 9.18 12.84 -3.98
N GLY A 213 9.28 12.20 -5.15
CA GLY A 213 10.39 12.45 -6.10
C GLY A 213 11.77 12.05 -5.54
N CYS A 214 11.81 11.13 -4.57
CA CYS A 214 13.03 10.75 -3.87
C CYS A 214 13.80 9.65 -4.62
N ARG A 215 15.13 9.68 -4.54
CA ARG A 215 16.01 8.62 -5.08
C ARG A 215 16.89 8.04 -3.99
N PHE A 216 16.83 6.72 -3.81
CA PHE A 216 17.76 5.97 -2.96
C PHE A 216 18.85 5.39 -3.85
N GLU A 217 20.10 5.83 -3.66
CA GLU A 217 21.27 5.31 -4.39
C GLU A 217 21.75 3.98 -3.82
N GLY A 218 21.66 3.82 -2.49
CA GLY A 218 21.87 2.57 -1.77
C GLY A 218 20.61 1.71 -1.64
N ALA A 219 20.75 0.58 -0.94
CA ALA A 219 19.62 -0.24 -0.54
C ALA A 219 18.77 0.45 0.54
N ALA A 220 17.47 0.19 0.56
CA ALA A 220 16.63 0.52 1.71
C ALA A 220 16.76 -0.64 2.71
N PRO A 221 17.48 -0.47 3.83
CA PRO A 221 17.82 -1.59 4.69
C PRO A 221 16.63 -2.06 5.52
N SER A 222 16.71 -3.28 6.06
CA SER A 222 15.75 -3.75 7.05
C SER A 222 15.67 -2.79 8.22
N ARG A 223 14.44 -2.54 8.72
CA ARG A 223 14.17 -1.62 9.82
C ARG A 223 14.58 -0.17 9.56
N MET A 224 14.65 0.27 8.29
CA MET A 224 14.87 1.67 7.94
C MET A 224 13.86 2.57 8.66
N LEU A 225 12.58 2.23 8.54
CA LEU A 225 11.48 2.74 9.35
C LEU A 225 11.07 1.64 10.33
N THR A 226 11.18 1.89 11.63
CA THR A 226 10.85 0.90 12.65
C THR A 226 9.99 1.49 13.76
N GLU A 227 8.88 0.83 14.06
CA GLU A 227 7.97 1.20 15.15
C GLU A 227 7.43 2.65 15.01
N ILE A 228 7.23 3.10 13.77
CA ILE A 228 6.67 4.42 13.49
C ILE A 228 5.15 4.31 13.49
N THR A 229 4.49 5.24 14.18
CA THR A 229 3.04 5.39 14.11
C THR A 229 2.70 6.56 13.17
N VAL A 230 2.02 6.27 12.07
CA VAL A 230 1.52 7.27 11.12
C VAL A 230 0.01 7.36 11.31
N HIS A 231 -0.55 8.55 11.52
CA HIS A 231 -2.00 8.67 11.78
C HIS A 231 -2.86 8.86 10.54
N ASP A 232 -2.39 9.63 9.56
CA ASP A 232 -3.17 9.99 8.39
C ASP A 232 -2.64 9.27 7.15
N GLU A 233 -1.46 9.65 6.64
CA GLU A 233 -0.97 9.17 5.35
C GLU A 233 0.49 8.75 5.39
N LEU A 234 0.76 7.52 4.89
CA LEU A 234 2.09 7.08 4.49
C LEU A 234 2.14 7.08 2.96
N ARG A 235 2.91 7.99 2.36
CA ARG A 235 2.96 8.19 0.91
C ARG A 235 4.38 8.05 0.35
N LEU A 236 4.52 7.16 -0.62
CA LEU A 236 5.70 7.00 -1.46
C LEU A 236 5.27 7.32 -2.89
N GLU A 237 5.63 8.49 -3.40
CA GLU A 237 5.21 8.99 -4.72
C GLU A 237 6.46 9.33 -5.54
N GLU A 238 6.55 8.85 -6.79
CA GLU A 238 7.70 9.13 -7.65
C GLU A 238 9.05 8.72 -7.01
N VAL A 239 9.06 7.63 -6.22
CA VAL A 239 10.26 7.16 -5.49
C VAL A 239 11.02 6.15 -6.33
N THR A 240 12.33 6.34 -6.48
CA THR A 240 13.22 5.40 -7.16
C THR A 240 14.17 4.72 -6.18
N PHE A 241 14.03 3.40 -6.04
CA PHE A 241 14.98 2.53 -5.33
C PHE A 241 15.91 1.86 -6.34
N THR A 242 17.15 2.34 -6.46
CA THR A 242 18.13 1.73 -7.37
C THR A 242 18.66 0.41 -6.81
N GLY A 243 18.79 0.32 -5.48
CA GLY A 243 19.16 -0.89 -4.76
C GLY A 243 17.98 -1.81 -4.41
N VAL A 244 18.23 -2.74 -3.50
CA VAL A 244 17.24 -3.66 -2.94
C VAL A 244 16.41 -2.96 -1.86
N VAL A 245 15.10 -3.17 -1.86
CA VAL A 245 14.23 -2.86 -0.71
C VAL A 245 14.15 -4.11 0.15
N HIS A 246 14.88 -4.11 1.27
CA HIS A 246 15.00 -5.28 2.13
C HIS A 246 13.72 -5.58 2.90
N SER A 247 13.60 -6.83 3.37
CA SER A 247 12.51 -7.26 4.25
C SER A 247 12.40 -6.37 5.48
N TYR A 248 11.18 -6.00 5.83
CA TYR A 248 10.86 -5.12 6.96
C TYR A 248 11.53 -3.74 6.89
N ALA A 249 11.86 -3.25 5.69
CA ALA A 249 12.39 -1.89 5.52
C ALA A 249 11.39 -0.84 6.03
N PHE A 250 10.10 -1.07 5.76
CA PHE A 250 9.02 -0.19 6.18
C PHE A 250 8.14 -0.89 7.22
N ARG A 251 8.43 -0.66 8.50
CA ARG A 251 7.60 -1.15 9.62
C ARG A 251 6.81 -0.01 10.24
N VAL A 252 5.56 0.13 9.80
CA VAL A 252 4.71 1.30 10.08
C VAL A 252 3.33 0.87 10.57
N HIS A 253 2.80 1.60 11.55
CA HIS A 253 1.51 1.31 12.17
C HIS A 253 0.54 2.48 12.03
N GLY A 254 -0.71 2.14 11.74
CA GLY A 254 -1.84 3.04 11.88
C GLY A 254 -2.19 4.01 10.75
N PRO A 255 -1.55 4.02 9.54
CA PRO A 255 -1.93 5.02 8.54
C PRO A 255 -3.38 4.79 8.11
N LYS A 256 -4.17 5.87 7.98
CA LYS A 256 -5.51 5.79 7.39
C LYS A 256 -5.40 5.46 5.90
N VAL A 257 -4.35 5.93 5.24
CA VAL A 257 -4.09 5.70 3.83
C VAL A 257 -2.62 5.33 3.63
N PHE A 258 -2.37 4.21 2.96
CA PHE A 258 -1.04 3.81 2.50
C PHE A 258 -0.97 3.90 0.97
N ARG A 259 0.01 4.63 0.43
CA ARG A 259 0.19 4.82 -1.02
C ARG A 259 1.62 4.55 -1.46
N VAL A 260 1.77 3.75 -2.51
CA VAL A 260 2.98 3.60 -3.31
C VAL A 260 2.59 3.85 -4.76
N GLN A 261 3.01 4.99 -5.30
CA GLN A 261 2.55 5.49 -6.60
C GLN A 261 3.70 5.98 -7.47
N ASN A 262 3.60 5.75 -8.78
CA ASN A 262 4.58 6.23 -9.78
C ASN A 262 6.03 5.90 -9.42
N SER A 263 6.25 4.81 -8.67
CA SER A 263 7.55 4.49 -8.08
C SER A 263 8.22 3.34 -8.82
N ARG A 264 9.55 3.28 -8.71
CA ARG A 264 10.38 2.26 -9.34
C ARG A 264 11.26 1.58 -8.30
N ALA A 265 11.29 0.25 -8.30
CA ALA A 265 12.21 -0.50 -7.45
C ALA A 265 12.89 -1.62 -8.23
N THR A 266 14.22 -1.71 -8.14
CA THR A 266 14.99 -2.77 -8.81
C THR A 266 14.65 -4.15 -8.25
N CYS A 267 14.58 -4.28 -6.92
CA CYS A 267 14.24 -5.53 -6.24
C CYS A 267 13.49 -5.21 -4.94
N VAL A 268 12.38 -5.90 -4.68
CA VAL A 268 11.61 -5.81 -3.44
C VAL A 268 11.55 -7.19 -2.79
N GLN A 269 12.07 -7.30 -1.56
CA GLN A 269 12.13 -8.56 -0.83
C GLN A 269 10.80 -8.89 -0.14
N SER A 270 10.70 -10.13 0.36
CA SER A 270 9.59 -10.59 1.21
C SER A 270 9.32 -9.62 2.35
N ASP A 271 8.05 -9.30 2.61
CA ASP A 271 7.63 -8.42 3.70
C ASP A 271 8.37 -7.07 3.76
N ALA A 272 8.82 -6.54 2.62
CA ALA A 272 9.48 -5.23 2.56
C ALA A 272 8.63 -4.12 3.23
N PHE A 273 7.31 -4.25 3.11
CA PHE A 273 6.30 -3.37 3.70
C PHE A 273 5.50 -4.11 4.78
N GLU A 274 5.92 -3.96 6.04
CA GLU A 274 5.12 -4.35 7.22
C GLU A 274 4.28 -3.14 7.65
N VAL A 275 3.14 -2.94 6.99
CA VAL A 275 2.28 -1.78 7.21
C VAL A 275 0.92 -2.24 7.74
N LYS A 276 0.64 -1.92 9.00
CA LYS A 276 -0.66 -2.20 9.62
C LYS A 276 -1.59 -1.00 9.47
N CYS A 277 -2.41 -1.00 8.43
CA CYS A 277 -3.29 0.10 8.01
C CYS A 277 -4.55 0.20 8.88
N ARG A 278 -5.16 1.40 8.91
CA ARG A 278 -6.50 1.65 9.44
C ARG A 278 -7.54 1.95 8.36
N GLY A 279 -7.12 1.94 7.10
CA GLY A 279 -7.94 2.18 5.93
C GLY A 279 -7.29 1.58 4.68
N PRO A 280 -7.58 2.10 3.47
CA PRO A 280 -7.18 1.48 2.22
C PRO A 280 -5.68 1.58 1.92
N ALA A 281 -5.21 0.66 1.09
CA ALA A 281 -3.86 0.62 0.54
C ALA A 281 -3.90 0.72 -0.99
N PHE A 282 -3.04 1.55 -1.57
CA PHE A 282 -2.94 1.76 -3.00
C PHE A 282 -1.50 1.57 -3.47
N VAL A 283 -1.31 0.65 -4.41
CA VAL A 283 -0.04 0.39 -5.09
C VAL A 283 -0.32 0.56 -6.59
N GLU A 284 -0.05 1.73 -7.12
CA GLU A 284 -0.51 2.14 -8.46
C GLU A 284 0.63 2.69 -9.32
N ASP A 285 0.60 2.43 -10.63
CA ASP A 285 1.53 3.03 -11.59
C ASP A 285 3.02 2.75 -11.32
N ASN A 286 3.35 1.62 -10.69
CA ASN A 286 4.74 1.30 -10.32
C ASN A 286 5.44 0.38 -11.31
N ALA A 287 6.76 0.47 -11.35
CA ALA A 287 7.64 -0.43 -12.10
C ALA A 287 8.56 -1.20 -11.15
N PHE A 288 8.24 -2.48 -10.93
CA PHE A 288 9.03 -3.42 -10.14
C PHE A 288 9.93 -4.25 -11.06
N GLY A 289 11.23 -4.23 -10.79
CA GLY A 289 12.21 -5.10 -11.46
C GLY A 289 11.99 -6.55 -11.03
N ARG A 290 12.44 -6.92 -9.83
CA ARG A 290 12.20 -8.22 -9.23
C ARG A 290 11.33 -8.13 -7.98
N LEU A 291 10.30 -8.96 -7.89
CA LEU A 291 9.52 -9.17 -6.66
C LEU A 291 9.82 -10.55 -6.06
N GLU A 292 10.32 -10.58 -4.83
CA GLU A 292 10.44 -11.83 -4.08
C GLU A 292 9.09 -12.26 -3.50
N ARG A 293 9.03 -13.51 -3.03
CA ARG A 293 7.84 -14.08 -2.40
C ARG A 293 7.28 -13.15 -1.31
N GLY A 294 5.99 -12.86 -1.35
CA GLY A 294 5.30 -12.14 -0.28
C GLY A 294 5.75 -10.69 -0.07
N ALA A 295 6.17 -9.98 -1.13
CA ALA A 295 6.68 -8.61 -1.02
C ALA A 295 5.72 -7.64 -0.29
N PHE A 296 4.41 -7.87 -0.43
CA PHE A 296 3.34 -7.09 0.21
C PHE A 296 2.53 -7.89 1.25
N ALA A 297 2.95 -9.11 1.61
CA ALA A 297 2.17 -10.00 2.48
C ALA A 297 1.94 -9.41 3.88
N ALA A 298 2.88 -8.60 4.37
CA ALA A 298 2.81 -7.95 5.68
C ALA A 298 2.02 -6.61 5.67
N VAL A 299 1.41 -6.24 4.56
CA VAL A 299 0.45 -5.12 4.52
C VAL A 299 -0.93 -5.64 4.93
N THR A 300 -1.38 -5.22 6.09
CA THR A 300 -2.60 -5.74 6.76
C THR A 300 -3.47 -4.61 7.27
N VAL A 301 -4.72 -4.90 7.63
CA VAL A 301 -5.61 -3.94 8.32
C VAL A 301 -5.66 -4.25 9.81
N ASP A 302 -5.77 -3.22 10.64
CA ASP A 302 -6.04 -3.40 12.07
C ASP A 302 -7.39 -4.09 12.30
N ALA A 303 -7.36 -5.22 13.02
CA ALA A 303 -8.55 -6.02 13.32
C ALA A 303 -9.69 -5.20 13.95
N HIS A 304 -9.37 -4.21 14.78
CA HIS A 304 -10.36 -3.30 15.36
C HIS A 304 -11.08 -2.48 14.30
N LYS A 305 -10.39 -2.12 13.22
CA LYS A 305 -10.97 -1.34 12.12
C LYS A 305 -11.82 -2.20 11.20
N VAL A 306 -11.43 -3.45 10.95
CA VAL A 306 -12.27 -4.42 10.23
C VAL A 306 -13.61 -4.63 10.95
N ALA A 307 -13.57 -4.73 12.29
CA ALA A 307 -14.79 -4.88 13.10
C ALA A 307 -15.70 -3.63 13.10
N GLU A 308 -15.14 -2.44 12.88
CA GLU A 308 -15.88 -1.17 12.92
C GLU A 308 -16.39 -0.71 11.55
N ALA A 309 -15.58 -0.87 10.50
CA ALA A 309 -15.73 -0.17 9.22
C ALA A 309 -15.72 -1.09 7.99
N ASP A 310 -15.97 -2.40 8.18
CA ASP A 310 -15.92 -3.44 7.13
C ASP A 310 -14.50 -3.62 6.53
N TYR A 311 -14.36 -4.57 5.61
CA TYR A 311 -13.12 -4.80 4.86
C TYR A 311 -12.70 -3.55 4.07
N GLN A 312 -11.41 -3.26 4.06
CA GLN A 312 -10.83 -2.13 3.33
C GLN A 312 -10.40 -2.54 1.93
N GLU A 313 -10.16 -1.58 1.05
CA GLU A 313 -9.65 -1.89 -0.30
C GLU A 313 -8.12 -1.97 -0.30
N PHE A 314 -7.58 -2.98 -0.99
CA PHE A 314 -6.18 -3.01 -1.42
C PHE A 314 -6.17 -2.95 -2.95
N VAL A 315 -5.75 -1.81 -3.51
CA VAL A 315 -5.69 -1.61 -4.96
C VAL A 315 -4.27 -1.84 -5.46
N PHE A 316 -4.11 -2.74 -6.42
CA PHE A 316 -2.86 -3.01 -7.14
C PHE A 316 -3.11 -2.82 -8.64
N GLU A 317 -2.91 -1.60 -9.13
CA GLU A 317 -3.35 -1.19 -10.47
C GLU A 317 -2.21 -0.61 -11.32
N ASN A 318 -2.18 -0.94 -12.61
CA ASN A 318 -1.21 -0.40 -13.58
C ASN A 318 0.26 -0.58 -13.16
N ASN A 319 0.59 -1.75 -12.61
CA ASN A 319 1.95 -2.07 -12.18
C ASN A 319 2.64 -2.98 -13.20
N THR A 320 3.93 -2.74 -13.41
CA THR A 320 4.80 -3.63 -14.20
C THR A 320 5.70 -4.44 -13.28
N VAL A 321 5.78 -5.75 -13.50
CA VAL A 321 6.65 -6.68 -12.75
C VAL A 321 7.51 -7.44 -13.75
N ALA A 322 8.81 -7.16 -13.80
CA ALA A 322 9.70 -7.79 -14.79
C ALA A 322 10.01 -9.25 -14.43
N GLU A 323 10.43 -9.49 -13.19
CA GLU A 323 10.79 -10.79 -12.63
C GLU A 323 10.08 -11.01 -11.30
N PHE A 324 9.76 -12.26 -10.99
CA PHE A 324 9.11 -12.60 -9.72
C PHE A 324 9.35 -14.05 -9.32
N GLU A 325 9.25 -14.29 -8.01
CA GLU A 325 9.21 -15.60 -7.39
C GLU A 325 7.78 -16.13 -7.23
N ASN A 326 7.66 -17.39 -6.83
CA ASN A 326 6.35 -17.97 -6.53
C ASN A 326 5.74 -17.31 -5.29
N ASP A 327 4.47 -16.96 -5.42
CA ASP A 327 3.66 -16.18 -4.50
C ASP A 327 4.31 -14.80 -4.23
N ALA A 328 4.76 -14.10 -5.28
CA ALA A 328 5.36 -12.77 -5.13
C ALA A 328 4.33 -11.72 -4.67
N LEU A 329 3.12 -11.75 -5.22
CA LEU A 329 2.01 -10.87 -4.86
C LEU A 329 1.05 -11.61 -3.93
N VAL A 330 1.31 -11.54 -2.64
CA VAL A 330 0.40 -12.06 -1.60
C VAL A 330 -0.40 -10.91 -1.03
N PHE A 331 -1.72 -11.05 -1.01
CA PHE A 331 -2.63 -10.09 -0.40
C PHE A 331 -3.32 -10.68 0.83
N ASP A 332 -3.32 -9.93 1.93
CA ASP A 332 -4.06 -10.29 3.14
C ASP A 332 -5.57 -10.12 2.94
N THR A 333 -6.32 -11.21 3.09
CA THR A 333 -7.79 -11.21 2.95
C THR A 333 -8.52 -11.20 4.29
N ASN A 334 -7.81 -11.12 5.42
CA ASN A 334 -8.47 -10.91 6.72
C ASN A 334 -9.02 -9.49 6.88
N GLY A 335 -8.33 -8.51 6.29
CA GLY A 335 -8.69 -7.10 6.40
C GLY A 335 -9.01 -6.42 5.08
N PHE A 336 -8.47 -6.92 3.97
CA PHE A 336 -8.65 -6.29 2.66
C PHE A 336 -9.54 -7.08 1.70
N ARG A 337 -10.18 -6.34 0.79
CA ARG A 337 -10.70 -6.80 -0.50
C ARG A 337 -9.68 -6.43 -1.57
N PRO A 338 -8.79 -7.34 -1.99
CA PRO A 338 -7.79 -7.05 -3.00
C PRO A 338 -8.44 -6.84 -4.37
N ARG A 339 -8.03 -5.76 -5.05
CA ARG A 339 -8.37 -5.44 -6.43
C ARG A 339 -7.09 -5.33 -7.23
N VAL A 340 -6.88 -6.29 -8.13
CA VAL A 340 -5.77 -6.27 -9.08
C VAL A 340 -6.33 -5.87 -10.43
N ASP A 341 -5.71 -4.90 -11.10
CA ASP A 341 -6.03 -4.56 -12.49
C ASP A 341 -4.77 -4.10 -13.23
N TRP A 342 -4.76 -4.25 -14.56
CA TRP A 342 -3.67 -3.77 -15.41
C TRP A 342 -2.26 -4.19 -14.93
N LEU A 343 -2.08 -5.50 -14.72
CA LEU A 343 -0.80 -6.06 -14.29
C LEU A 343 0.06 -6.42 -15.49
N ILE A 344 1.13 -5.66 -15.78
CA ILE A 344 2.06 -5.97 -16.87
C ILE A 344 3.14 -6.90 -16.35
N VAL A 345 3.25 -8.08 -16.94
CA VAL A 345 4.20 -9.12 -16.56
C VAL A 345 5.32 -9.19 -17.59
N GLY A 346 6.58 -9.01 -17.17
CA GLY A 346 7.78 -9.09 -18.01
C GLY A 346 8.16 -10.52 -18.42
N ARG A 347 7.17 -11.40 -18.59
CA ARG A 347 7.32 -12.76 -19.10
C ARG A 347 6.60 -12.85 -20.45
N ALA A 348 7.14 -13.66 -21.36
CA ALA A 348 6.46 -13.95 -22.61
C ALA A 348 5.15 -14.72 -22.36
N CYS A 349 4.11 -14.43 -23.15
CA CYS A 349 2.89 -15.22 -23.18
C CYS A 349 3.21 -16.64 -23.70
N GLY A 350 2.58 -17.68 -23.15
CA GLY A 350 2.84 -19.07 -23.56
C GLY A 350 1.80 -20.08 -23.07
N CYS A 351 1.78 -21.26 -23.69
CA CYS A 351 0.89 -22.37 -23.37
C CYS A 351 1.69 -23.58 -22.84
N PRO A 352 1.55 -24.00 -21.56
CA PRO A 352 0.84 -23.36 -20.45
C PRO A 352 1.69 -22.29 -19.75
N ALA A 353 1.09 -21.14 -19.44
CA ALA A 353 1.76 -20.09 -18.68
C ALA A 353 1.67 -20.38 -17.17
N ARG A 354 2.59 -21.23 -16.66
CA ARG A 354 2.68 -21.61 -15.24
C ARG A 354 2.70 -20.41 -14.30
N TRP A 355 3.31 -19.32 -14.75
CA TRP A 355 3.47 -18.09 -14.00
C TRP A 355 2.13 -17.48 -13.54
N ARG A 356 1.01 -17.79 -14.20
CA ARG A 356 -0.34 -17.36 -13.78
C ARG A 356 -0.76 -17.90 -12.42
N ASN A 357 -0.34 -19.13 -12.11
CA ASN A 357 -0.66 -19.78 -10.84
C ASN A 357 0.32 -19.41 -9.73
N ASP A 358 1.47 -18.84 -10.09
CA ASP A 358 2.57 -18.59 -9.16
C ASP A 358 2.72 -17.10 -8.83
N LEU A 359 2.03 -16.18 -9.52
CA LEU A 359 2.21 -14.74 -9.30
C LEU A 359 1.40 -14.20 -8.13
N VAL A 360 0.10 -14.48 -8.09
CA VAL A 360 -0.85 -13.90 -7.12
C VAL A 360 -1.39 -14.98 -6.19
N ALA A 361 -1.38 -14.68 -4.89
CA ALA A 361 -2.01 -15.48 -3.86
C ALA A 361 -2.80 -14.61 -2.88
N PHE A 362 -3.92 -15.13 -2.41
CA PHE A 362 -4.74 -14.58 -1.34
C PHE A 362 -4.54 -15.39 -0.09
N SER A 363 -4.43 -14.74 1.06
CA SER A 363 -4.16 -15.44 2.30
C SER A 363 -4.74 -14.73 3.50
N THR A 364 -5.31 -15.52 4.42
CA THR A 364 -5.74 -15.07 5.75
C THR A 364 -4.64 -15.29 6.80
N ASP A 365 -3.72 -16.22 6.57
CA ASP A 365 -2.62 -16.52 7.50
C ASP A 365 -1.46 -17.06 6.67
N TYR A 366 -0.74 -16.14 6.01
CA TYR A 366 0.33 -16.50 5.10
C TYR A 366 1.54 -17.03 5.90
N PRO A 367 2.18 -18.16 5.52
CA PRO A 367 1.97 -18.97 4.31
C PRO A 367 1.03 -20.18 4.46
N ARG A 368 0.32 -20.33 5.59
CA ARG A 368 -0.45 -21.54 5.92
C ARG A 368 -1.72 -21.72 5.11
N HIS A 369 -2.47 -20.65 4.85
CA HIS A 369 -3.77 -20.69 4.16
C HIS A 369 -3.77 -19.82 2.91
N THR A 370 -3.34 -20.40 1.79
CA THR A 370 -3.23 -19.68 0.52
C THR A 370 -4.24 -20.17 -0.51
N GLU A 371 -4.97 -19.24 -1.11
CA GLU A 371 -5.82 -19.44 -2.28
C GLU A 371 -5.18 -18.74 -3.49
N ARG A 372 -5.18 -19.39 -4.65
CA ARG A 372 -4.58 -18.85 -5.88
C ARG A 372 -5.67 -18.57 -6.91
N PRO A 373 -6.16 -17.32 -7.00
CA PRO A 373 -7.27 -16.96 -7.88
C PRO A 373 -6.79 -16.83 -9.34
N VAL A 374 -6.56 -17.96 -10.01
CA VAL A 374 -6.04 -17.99 -11.40
C VAL A 374 -6.87 -17.11 -12.35
N TRP A 375 -8.19 -17.15 -12.19
CA TRP A 375 -9.14 -16.37 -12.98
C TRP A 375 -8.88 -14.85 -12.90
N MET A 376 -8.39 -14.35 -11.77
CA MET A 376 -8.09 -12.93 -11.59
C MET A 376 -6.87 -12.53 -12.43
N VAL A 377 -5.81 -13.34 -12.37
CA VAL A 377 -4.59 -13.10 -13.15
C VAL A 377 -4.89 -13.15 -14.64
N GLU A 378 -5.75 -14.06 -15.09
CA GLU A 378 -6.13 -14.16 -16.52
C GLU A 378 -6.83 -12.91 -17.05
N GLN A 379 -7.71 -12.30 -16.25
CA GLN A 379 -8.49 -11.12 -16.64
C GLN A 379 -7.70 -9.81 -16.58
N THR A 380 -6.69 -9.76 -15.71
CA THR A 380 -6.00 -8.53 -15.30
C THR A 380 -4.57 -8.44 -15.81
N ALA A 381 -3.92 -9.58 -16.09
CA ALA A 381 -2.53 -9.63 -16.50
C ALA A 381 -2.35 -9.46 -18.01
N TRP A 382 -1.31 -8.71 -18.36
CA TRP A 382 -0.82 -8.48 -19.72
C TRP A 382 0.59 -9.06 -19.84
N CYS A 383 0.88 -9.73 -20.94
CA CYS A 383 2.19 -10.29 -21.23
C CYS A 383 2.61 -9.89 -22.65
N ALA A 384 3.92 -9.96 -22.93
CA ALA A 384 4.45 -9.70 -24.26
C ALA A 384 4.32 -10.96 -25.13
N THR A 385 3.85 -10.81 -26.37
CA THR A 385 3.93 -11.90 -27.34
C THR A 385 5.39 -12.13 -27.72
N PRO A 386 5.87 -13.39 -27.83
CA PRO A 386 7.19 -13.65 -28.37
C PRO A 386 7.24 -13.13 -29.81
N ASP A 387 8.19 -12.26 -30.12
CA ASP A 387 8.45 -11.83 -31.50
C ASP A 387 9.06 -13.01 -32.28
N ASP A 388 8.58 -13.22 -33.51
CA ASP A 388 9.05 -14.29 -34.39
C ASP A 388 10.55 -14.16 -34.72
N ASP A 389 11.14 -12.96 -34.55
CA ASP A 389 12.51 -12.65 -34.94
C ASP A 389 13.54 -12.83 -33.80
N GLY A 390 13.12 -13.06 -32.55
CA GLY A 390 14.03 -13.30 -31.42
C GLY A 390 14.99 -12.14 -31.07
N VAL A 391 14.81 -10.97 -31.66
CA VAL A 391 15.64 -9.78 -31.44
C VAL A 391 14.97 -8.83 -30.45
N GLY A 392 15.24 -9.05 -29.16
CA GLY A 392 15.47 -8.00 -28.16
C GLY A 392 14.36 -7.08 -27.68
N ASP A 393 13.28 -6.86 -28.43
CA ASP A 393 12.18 -5.97 -28.00
C ASP A 393 11.00 -6.76 -27.44
N PHE A 394 10.33 -6.19 -26.44
CA PHE A 394 9.06 -6.73 -25.96
C PHE A 394 8.06 -6.60 -27.10
N GLY A 395 7.64 -7.75 -27.64
CA GLY A 395 6.56 -7.82 -28.61
C GLY A 395 5.27 -7.20 -28.08
N ARG A 396 4.27 -7.11 -28.95
CA ARG A 396 2.97 -6.49 -28.63
C ARG A 396 2.39 -7.03 -27.31
N LEU A 397 2.02 -6.11 -26.40
CA LEU A 397 1.31 -6.47 -25.17
C LEU A 397 -0.10 -6.98 -25.50
N VAL A 398 -0.43 -8.16 -24.98
CA VAL A 398 -1.72 -8.81 -25.13
C VAL A 398 -2.19 -9.31 -23.76
N LYS A 399 -3.50 -9.24 -23.49
CA LYS A 399 -4.07 -9.82 -22.27
C LYS A 399 -3.82 -11.33 -22.25
N ALA A 400 -3.44 -11.87 -21.09
CA ALA A 400 -3.16 -13.30 -20.94
C ALA A 400 -4.35 -14.17 -21.39
N GLN A 401 -5.58 -13.82 -20.99
CA GLN A 401 -6.79 -14.49 -21.45
C GLN A 401 -6.96 -14.48 -22.98
N GLN A 402 -6.74 -13.33 -23.63
CA GLN A 402 -6.88 -13.21 -25.08
C GLN A 402 -5.84 -14.04 -25.83
N TYR A 403 -4.61 -14.11 -25.30
CA TYR A 403 -3.56 -14.95 -25.88
C TYR A 403 -3.95 -16.44 -25.80
N ASP A 404 -4.48 -16.88 -24.66
CA ASP A 404 -4.92 -18.25 -24.43
C ASP A 404 -6.06 -18.66 -25.36
N GLU A 405 -7.08 -17.80 -25.50
CA GLU A 405 -8.20 -18.02 -26.41
C GLU A 405 -7.74 -18.17 -27.87
N ALA A 406 -6.72 -17.39 -28.27
CA ALA A 406 -6.19 -17.40 -29.62
C ALA A 406 -5.25 -18.57 -29.92
N HIS A 407 -4.40 -18.97 -28.96
CA HIS A 407 -3.27 -19.90 -29.21
C HIS A 407 -3.33 -21.21 -28.43
N CYS A 408 -3.91 -21.23 -27.23
CA CYS A 408 -3.86 -22.40 -26.34
C CYS A 408 -5.10 -23.29 -26.43
N LEU A 409 -6.26 -22.74 -26.83
CA LEU A 409 -7.46 -23.55 -26.98
C LEU A 409 -7.30 -24.52 -28.17
N PRO A 410 -7.63 -25.82 -28.00
CA PRO A 410 -7.44 -26.87 -29.03
C PRO A 410 -8.29 -26.71 -30.31
N GLY A 411 -8.92 -25.55 -30.53
CA GLY A 411 -9.58 -25.15 -31.76
C GLY A 411 -9.10 -23.83 -32.37
N GLY A 412 -8.14 -23.13 -31.73
CA GLY A 412 -7.56 -21.86 -32.18
C GLY A 412 -6.45 -22.02 -33.24
N GLY A 413 -5.99 -23.25 -33.46
CA GLY A 413 -5.20 -23.58 -34.64
C GLY A 413 -6.02 -23.30 -35.89
N ARG A 414 -5.59 -22.31 -36.67
CA ARG A 414 -5.93 -22.06 -38.08
C ARG A 414 -6.63 -23.29 -38.70
N GLY A 415 -7.92 -23.10 -39.00
CA GLY A 415 -8.84 -24.18 -39.26
C GLY A 415 -8.35 -25.28 -40.21
N THR A 416 -8.45 -26.51 -39.73
CA THR A 416 -8.63 -27.68 -40.60
C THR A 416 -9.87 -28.45 -40.14
N GLY A 417 -10.99 -28.20 -40.81
CA GLY A 417 -11.92 -29.25 -41.19
C GLY A 417 -13.12 -29.56 -40.29
N LEU A 418 -13.01 -29.59 -38.96
CA LEU A 418 -14.03 -30.28 -38.16
C LEU A 418 -15.40 -29.57 -38.06
N GLY A 419 -15.44 -28.23 -38.02
CA GLY A 419 -16.70 -27.48 -37.99
C GLY A 419 -17.51 -27.57 -39.29
N ARG A 420 -16.84 -27.80 -40.44
CA ARG A 420 -17.54 -28.00 -41.72
C ARG A 420 -18.14 -29.41 -41.81
N PHE A 421 -17.53 -30.44 -41.21
CA PHE A 421 -18.06 -31.81 -41.26
C PHE A 421 -19.37 -31.98 -40.47
N HIS A 422 -19.55 -31.30 -39.34
CA HIS A 422 -20.79 -31.42 -38.56
C HIS A 422 -21.99 -30.78 -39.27
N LEU A 423 -21.82 -29.62 -39.90
CA LEU A 423 -22.90 -28.98 -40.67
C LEU A 423 -23.24 -29.75 -41.95
N THR A 424 -22.24 -30.31 -42.65
CA THR A 424 -22.51 -31.18 -43.82
C THR A 424 -23.14 -32.50 -43.43
N GLY A 425 -22.74 -33.09 -42.29
CA GLY A 425 -23.31 -34.34 -41.79
C GLY A 425 -24.79 -34.20 -41.43
N VAL A 426 -25.14 -33.13 -40.72
CA VAL A 426 -26.56 -32.84 -40.38
C VAL A 426 -27.38 -32.55 -41.64
N ALA A 427 -26.82 -31.81 -42.60
CA ALA A 427 -27.51 -31.56 -43.88
C ALA A 427 -27.73 -32.84 -44.69
N LEU A 428 -26.76 -33.76 -44.74
CA LEU A 428 -26.90 -35.05 -45.43
C LEU A 428 -27.96 -35.94 -44.78
N ILE A 429 -28.01 -35.98 -43.44
CA ILE A 429 -29.03 -36.73 -42.70
C ILE A 429 -30.43 -36.11 -42.92
N ALA A 430 -30.54 -34.79 -42.96
CA ALA A 430 -31.80 -34.10 -43.26
C ALA A 430 -32.30 -34.41 -44.68
N VAL A 431 -31.40 -34.44 -45.68
CA VAL A 431 -31.76 -34.79 -47.06
C VAL A 431 -32.13 -36.27 -47.20
N ALA A 432 -31.41 -37.17 -46.53
CA ALA A 432 -31.71 -38.60 -46.53
C ALA A 432 -33.08 -38.91 -45.88
N THR A 433 -33.42 -38.20 -44.79
CA THR A 433 -34.71 -38.38 -44.11
C THR A 433 -35.88 -37.81 -44.93
N LEU A 434 -35.70 -36.64 -45.57
CA LEU A 434 -36.69 -36.07 -46.48
C LEU A 434 -36.93 -36.95 -47.71
N THR A 435 -35.88 -37.50 -48.31
CA THR A 435 -36.02 -38.41 -49.47
C THR A 435 -36.71 -39.71 -49.08
N ALA A 436 -36.38 -40.30 -47.93
CA ALA A 436 -37.08 -41.48 -47.41
C ALA A 436 -38.58 -41.21 -47.16
N ALA A 437 -38.92 -40.06 -46.60
CA ALA A 437 -40.30 -39.65 -46.38
C ALA A 437 -41.09 -39.46 -47.69
N LEU A 438 -40.45 -38.87 -48.72
CA LEU A 438 -41.06 -38.71 -50.05
C LEU A 438 -41.29 -40.06 -50.75
N ILE A 439 -40.33 -40.99 -50.65
CA ILE A 439 -40.47 -42.34 -51.20
C ILE A 439 -41.62 -43.07 -50.49
N TYR A 440 -41.69 -43.00 -49.16
CA TYR A 440 -42.77 -43.59 -48.38
C TYR A 440 -44.13 -43.01 -48.76
N TRP A 441 -44.23 -41.68 -48.90
CA TRP A 441 -45.46 -41.01 -49.29
C TRP A 441 -45.91 -41.39 -50.71
N ALA A 442 -44.99 -41.48 -51.66
CA ALA A 442 -45.29 -41.92 -53.03
C ALA A 442 -45.79 -43.38 -53.05
N TRP A 443 -45.19 -44.27 -52.25
CA TRP A 443 -45.62 -45.66 -52.13
C TRP A 443 -47.02 -45.77 -51.49
N TYR A 444 -47.26 -45.03 -50.41
CA TYR A 444 -48.57 -44.95 -49.74
C TYR A 444 -49.68 -44.48 -50.69
N LYS A 445 -49.40 -43.44 -51.49
CA LYS A 445 -50.36 -42.88 -52.46
C LYS A 445 -50.67 -43.85 -53.62
N LYS A 446 -49.70 -44.67 -54.05
CA LYS A 446 -49.90 -45.71 -55.07
C LYS A 446 -50.80 -46.84 -54.58
N ARG A 447 -50.73 -47.20 -53.30
CA ARG A 447 -51.54 -48.28 -52.69
C ARG A 447 -53.02 -47.92 -52.54
N LYS A 448 -53.36 -46.63 -52.38
CA LYS A 448 -54.75 -46.15 -52.23
C LYS A 448 -55.51 -45.92 -53.54
N ARG A 449 -54.89 -46.05 -54.72
CA ARG A 449 -55.56 -45.85 -56.03
C ARG A 449 -56.11 -47.12 -56.68
N GLY A 450 -56.04 -48.27 -55.99
CA GLY A 450 -56.35 -49.59 -56.57
C GLY A 450 -57.74 -50.18 -56.30
N GLN A 451 -58.70 -49.47 -55.69
CA GLN A 451 -60.03 -50.03 -55.41
C GLN A 451 -61.15 -49.04 -55.70
N TRP A 452 -61.73 -49.14 -56.90
CA TRP A 452 -63.11 -48.73 -57.21
C TRP A 452 -63.80 -49.80 -58.08
N THR A 453 -64.84 -50.39 -57.47
CA THR A 453 -66.15 -50.88 -57.97
C THR A 453 -66.26 -51.93 -59.09
N ASN A 454 -67.04 -52.99 -58.80
CA ASN A 454 -68.30 -53.29 -59.50
C ASN A 454 -69.27 -54.12 -58.62
N VAL A 455 -70.56 -53.76 -58.69
CA VAL A 455 -71.76 -54.43 -58.12
C VAL A 455 -72.49 -55.16 -59.28
N PRO A 456 -73.30 -56.23 -59.11
CA PRO A 456 -74.74 -56.16 -58.73
C PRO A 456 -75.22 -57.31 -57.78
N ALA A 457 -76.00 -57.03 -56.73
CA ALA A 457 -77.47 -57.15 -56.62
C ALA A 457 -78.09 -58.57 -56.65
N SER A 458 -78.54 -59.07 -55.49
CA SER A 458 -79.92 -59.61 -55.26
C SER A 458 -80.05 -60.23 -53.85
N SER A 459 -81.06 -59.78 -53.12
CA SER A 459 -81.60 -60.31 -51.84
C SER A 459 -82.60 -61.48 -52.10
N PRO A 460 -83.40 -62.01 -51.14
CA PRO A 460 -83.43 -61.88 -49.67
C PRO A 460 -83.69 -63.24 -48.92
N VAL A 461 -83.87 -63.15 -47.58
CA VAL A 461 -84.82 -63.94 -46.75
C VAL A 461 -84.27 -65.02 -45.78
N LYS A 462 -84.71 -64.87 -44.51
CA LYS A 462 -85.05 -65.83 -43.43
C LYS A 462 -84.00 -66.27 -42.39
N THR A 463 -84.11 -65.58 -41.24
CA THR A 463 -84.53 -66.06 -39.91
C THR A 463 -84.24 -67.49 -39.43
N ARG A 464 -83.99 -67.55 -38.11
CA ARG A 464 -84.07 -68.68 -37.15
C ARG A 464 -82.85 -69.61 -37.14
N SER A 465 -82.39 -70.17 -36.04
CA SER A 465 -82.62 -70.06 -34.59
C SER A 465 -81.87 -71.25 -33.96
N ILE A 466 -81.81 -71.31 -32.63
CA ILE A 466 -81.75 -72.54 -31.82
C ILE A 466 -80.36 -73.10 -31.49
N LEU A 467 -80.04 -72.89 -30.21
CA LEU A 467 -79.55 -73.82 -29.18
C LEU A 467 -78.49 -74.87 -29.51
N LYS A 468 -77.62 -75.04 -28.49
CA LYS A 468 -77.29 -76.30 -27.76
C LYS A 468 -75.77 -76.50 -27.76
N SER A 469 -75.08 -76.94 -26.71
CA SER A 469 -75.29 -77.13 -25.27
C SER A 469 -74.00 -77.75 -24.75
N GLY A 470 -73.65 -77.48 -23.50
CA GLY A 470 -72.79 -78.32 -22.67
C GLY A 470 -71.29 -78.06 -22.86
N GLY A 471 -70.50 -77.84 -21.82
CA GLY A 471 -70.73 -77.95 -20.39
C GLY A 471 -69.40 -78.17 -19.70
N GLY A 472 -69.27 -77.68 -18.47
CA GLY A 472 -68.28 -78.19 -17.51
C GLY A 472 -67.26 -77.18 -17.00
N GLY A 473 -67.54 -76.64 -15.81
CA GLY A 473 -66.54 -76.65 -14.73
C GLY A 473 -65.98 -75.32 -14.25
N GLY A 474 -66.64 -74.75 -13.22
CA GLY A 474 -66.06 -74.09 -12.03
C GLY A 474 -65.14 -72.88 -12.21
N GLY A 475 -65.30 -71.73 -11.54
CA GLY A 475 -66.20 -71.35 -10.46
C GLY A 475 -65.73 -70.00 -9.90
N GLY A 476 -66.68 -69.23 -9.35
CA GLY A 476 -66.43 -68.27 -8.27
C GLY A 476 -66.07 -66.82 -8.62
N GLY A 477 -67.08 -65.95 -8.58
CA GLY A 477 -67.05 -64.81 -7.65
C GLY A 477 -66.95 -63.38 -8.21
N GLY A 478 -68.12 -62.73 -8.39
CA GLY A 478 -68.39 -61.29 -8.17
C GLY A 478 -67.69 -60.27 -9.09
N GLY A 479 -68.35 -59.39 -9.86
CA GLY A 479 -69.66 -58.79 -9.72
C GLY A 479 -69.53 -57.26 -9.69
N ASP A 480 -69.78 -56.64 -10.85
CA ASP A 480 -70.33 -55.27 -11.08
C ASP A 480 -69.58 -54.05 -10.47
N LYS A 481 -69.55 -52.84 -11.04
CA LYS A 481 -69.92 -52.23 -12.32
C LYS A 481 -69.36 -50.80 -12.26
N HIS A 482 -69.17 -50.23 -13.45
CA HIS A 482 -69.18 -48.80 -13.80
C HIS A 482 -67.85 -48.14 -14.14
N ARG A 483 -67.83 -47.82 -15.44
CA ARG A 483 -66.90 -47.04 -16.24
C ARG A 483 -67.41 -45.60 -16.17
N HIS A 484 -66.68 -44.70 -15.53
CA HIS A 484 -66.86 -43.25 -15.71
C HIS A 484 -65.59 -42.66 -16.32
N VAL A 485 -65.82 -41.98 -17.44
CA VAL A 485 -64.87 -41.25 -18.26
C VAL A 485 -64.41 -40.00 -17.51
N MET A 486 -63.08 -39.82 -17.41
CA MET A 486 -62.45 -38.65 -16.80
C MET A 486 -62.22 -37.58 -17.88
N VAL A 487 -62.86 -36.43 -17.71
CA VAL A 487 -62.56 -35.17 -18.42
C VAL A 487 -62.22 -34.16 -17.33
N MET A 488 -60.99 -33.64 -17.32
CA MET A 488 -60.60 -32.51 -16.46
C MET A 488 -60.50 -31.24 -17.31
N PRO A 489 -61.25 -30.18 -16.98
CA PRO A 489 -60.91 -28.83 -17.39
C PRO A 489 -59.99 -28.17 -16.37
N GLU A 490 -59.17 -27.28 -16.90
CA GLU A 490 -58.28 -26.33 -16.25
C GLU A 490 -58.95 -25.61 -15.06
N GLY A 491 -58.22 -25.48 -13.95
CA GLY A 491 -58.73 -24.76 -12.79
C GLY A 491 -57.79 -24.82 -11.59
N LYS A 492 -56.84 -23.89 -11.59
CA LYS A 492 -55.96 -23.45 -10.49
C LYS A 492 -56.39 -23.88 -9.08
N THR A 493 -55.48 -24.49 -8.32
CA THR A 493 -55.49 -24.45 -6.84
C THR A 493 -54.08 -24.38 -6.26
N TYR A 494 -53.95 -23.41 -5.36
CA TYR A 494 -52.97 -23.13 -4.32
C TYR A 494 -51.83 -24.15 -4.10
N ARG A 495 -50.59 -23.65 -4.19
CA ARG A 495 -49.42 -24.30 -3.60
C ARG A 495 -49.26 -23.74 -2.18
N GLU A 496 -49.46 -24.60 -1.21
CA GLU A 496 -49.37 -24.32 0.22
C GLU A 496 -47.96 -23.87 0.62
N THR A 497 -47.95 -22.96 1.60
CA THR A 497 -46.80 -22.45 2.35
C THR A 497 -46.24 -23.51 3.29
N GLU A 498 -44.94 -23.81 3.19
CA GLU A 498 -44.24 -24.65 4.18
C GLU A 498 -43.78 -23.79 5.37
N LEU A 499 -44.08 -24.27 6.58
CA LEU A 499 -43.84 -23.63 7.86
C LEU A 499 -42.55 -24.15 8.49
N HIS A 500 -41.77 -23.24 9.10
CA HIS A 500 -40.46 -23.44 9.71
C HIS A 500 -40.46 -24.24 11.02
N VAL A 501 -39.32 -24.88 11.34
CA VAL A 501 -38.89 -25.09 12.74
C VAL A 501 -37.44 -24.64 12.90
N ILE A 502 -37.26 -23.48 13.56
CA ILE A 502 -35.98 -23.03 14.12
C ILE A 502 -35.95 -23.55 15.57
N VAL A 503 -34.92 -24.31 15.92
CA VAL A 503 -34.68 -24.73 17.31
C VAL A 503 -33.71 -23.74 17.94
N GLU A 504 -34.24 -22.80 18.71
CA GLU A 504 -33.46 -22.01 19.66
C GLU A 504 -33.12 -22.88 20.87
N ARG A 505 -31.82 -23.02 21.18
CA ARG A 505 -31.37 -23.54 22.48
C ARG A 505 -31.00 -22.38 23.38
N THR A 506 -31.88 -22.10 24.33
CA THR A 506 -31.59 -21.33 25.56
C THR A 506 -31.36 -22.30 26.71
N GLY A 507 -30.21 -22.19 27.39
CA GLY A 507 -29.91 -22.82 28.68
C GLY A 507 -28.72 -22.11 29.32
N THR A 508 -28.98 -21.04 30.09
CA THR A 508 -28.95 -21.00 31.57
C THR A 508 -27.55 -21.00 32.20
N THR A 509 -27.10 -19.79 32.51
CA THR A 509 -26.56 -19.31 33.79
C THR A 509 -26.21 -20.36 34.85
N ASP A 510 -24.94 -20.41 35.24
CA ASP A 510 -24.48 -20.17 36.61
C ASP A 510 -22.94 -20.21 36.67
N ASN A 511 -22.30 -19.11 37.06
CA ASN A 511 -21.23 -19.09 38.08
C ASN A 511 -20.61 -17.69 38.25
N GLN A 512 -21.06 -17.05 39.32
CA GLN A 512 -20.30 -16.26 40.29
C GLN A 512 -19.20 -15.30 39.82
N PHE A 513 -19.57 -14.02 39.91
CA PHE A 513 -18.72 -12.92 40.33
C PHE A 513 -17.68 -13.29 41.41
N LYS A 514 -16.41 -13.01 41.14
CA LYS A 514 -15.49 -12.44 42.13
C LYS A 514 -14.74 -11.26 41.52
N SER A 515 -15.24 -10.08 41.84
CA SER A 515 -14.52 -8.82 41.78
C SER A 515 -13.60 -8.72 43.00
N THR A 516 -12.30 -8.55 42.76
CA THR A 516 -11.40 -7.92 43.73
C THR A 516 -10.51 -6.94 43.00
N ALA A 517 -10.89 -5.66 43.11
CA ALA A 517 -9.98 -4.54 43.02
C ALA A 517 -9.01 -4.54 44.22
N ASN A 518 -7.96 -3.72 44.08
CA ASN A 518 -6.99 -3.28 45.08
C ASN A 518 -5.75 -4.16 45.27
N TYR A 519 -4.65 -3.75 44.64
CA TYR A 519 -3.38 -3.57 45.34
C TYR A 519 -2.65 -2.31 44.82
N HIS A 520 -2.83 -1.22 45.55
CA HIS A 520 -1.77 -0.25 45.75
C HIS A 520 -0.71 -0.92 46.64
N GLN A 521 0.55 -1.00 46.19
CA GLN A 521 1.70 -0.78 47.07
C GLN A 521 3.02 -0.64 46.31
N ARG A 522 3.58 0.57 46.48
CA ARG A 522 4.99 0.91 46.73
C ARG A 522 6.09 0.39 45.78
N ALA A 523 6.68 1.38 45.14
CA ALA A 523 8.07 1.45 44.71
C ALA A 523 9.08 0.98 45.79
N GLN A 524 10.16 0.34 45.33
CA GLN A 524 11.53 0.72 45.68
C GLN A 524 12.51 0.31 44.54
N PRO A 525 13.64 1.04 44.39
CA PRO A 525 14.56 0.91 43.26
C PRO A 525 15.65 -0.13 43.52
N LEU A 526 16.08 -0.85 42.49
CA LEU A 526 17.30 -1.63 42.52
C LEU A 526 18.46 -0.76 42.01
N THR A 527 19.39 -0.51 42.92
CA THR A 527 20.74 0.00 42.67
C THR A 527 21.66 -1.15 42.24
N SER A 528 22.56 -0.82 41.30
CA SER A 528 23.96 -1.26 41.15
C SER A 528 24.33 -2.75 41.27
N ASP A 529 24.82 -3.32 40.17
CA ASP A 529 26.23 -3.76 39.99
C ASP A 529 26.34 -4.81 38.87
N LEU A 530 26.80 -4.36 37.69
CA LEU A 530 27.74 -4.99 36.72
C LEU A 530 27.65 -4.33 35.35
#